data_AF-A0A0I9UWU3-F1
#
_entry.id   AF-A0A0I9UWU3-F1
#
_cell.length_a   1.000
_cell.length_b   1.000
_cell.length_c   1.000
_cell.angle_alpha   90.00
_cell.angle_beta   90.00
_cell.angle_gamma   90.00
#
_symmetry.space_group_name_H-M   'P 1'
#
loop_
_entity.id
_entity.type
_entity.pdbx_description
1 polymer ?
#
loop_
_entity_poly.entity_id
_entity_poly.type
_entity_poly.pdbx_seq_one_letter_code
_entity_poly.pdbx_strand_id
1 'polypeptide(L)' 'MGSLSPWHWAILAVVVVLLFGAKKLPDAARSLGKSMRIFKSELREMQTENKAEASALDPPSTTEQGHTEARPA' A
#
# COMPACT_ATOMS: atom_id res chain seq x y z
N MET A 1 -8.05 -25.12 -27.73
CA MET A 1 -7.11 -25.23 -26.61
C MET A 1 -7.27 -24.02 -25.70
N GLY A 2 -8.32 -24.00 -24.87
CA GLY A 2 -8.77 -22.81 -24.13
C GLY A 2 -8.50 -22.91 -22.63
N SER A 3 -7.26 -22.64 -22.22
CA SER A 3 -6.78 -22.71 -20.83
C SER A 3 -7.27 -21.59 -19.92
N LEU A 4 -8.18 -20.72 -20.39
CA LEU A 4 -8.60 -19.50 -19.68
C LEU A 4 -10.10 -19.45 -19.37
N SER A 5 -10.78 -20.60 -19.36
CA SER A 5 -12.19 -20.62 -18.96
C SER A 5 -12.29 -20.40 -17.44
N PRO A 6 -13.03 -19.37 -16.96
CA PRO A 6 -13.29 -19.12 -15.54
C PRO A 6 -13.81 -20.35 -14.78
N TRP A 7 -14.40 -21.31 -15.51
CA TRP A 7 -14.86 -22.59 -15.00
C TRP A 7 -13.77 -23.40 -14.28
N HIS A 8 -12.52 -23.37 -14.75
CA HIS A 8 -11.41 -24.10 -14.10
C HIS A 8 -11.07 -23.51 -12.73
N TRP A 9 -11.09 -22.17 -12.63
CA TRP A 9 -10.83 -21.46 -11.38
C TRP A 9 -11.93 -21.72 -10.35
N ALA A 10 -13.20 -21.82 -10.78
CA ALA A 10 -14.29 -22.18 -9.90
C ALA A 10 -14.11 -23.59 -9.31
N ILE A 11 -13.72 -24.57 -10.13
CA ILE A 11 -13.44 -25.94 -9.66
C ILE A 11 -12.29 -25.95 -8.66
N LEU A 12 -11.19 -25.25 -8.94
CA LEU A 12 -10.06 -25.16 -8.02
C LEU A 12 -10.46 -24.51 -6.69
N ALA A 13 -11.21 -23.41 -6.73
CA ALA A 13 -11.73 -22.76 -5.52
C ALA A 13 -12.60 -23.72 -4.69
N VAL A 14 -13.47 -24.50 -5.33
CA VAL A 14 -14.29 -25.51 -4.66
C VAL A 14 -13.39 -26.56 -4.00
N VAL A 15 -12.39 -27.09 -4.69
CA VAL A 15 -11.45 -28.08 -4.14
C VAL A 15 -10.71 -27.51 -2.92
N VAL A 16 -10.19 -26.29 -3.00
CA VAL A 16 -9.50 -25.64 -1.88
C VAL A 16 -10.46 -25.45 -0.68
N VAL A 17 -11.72 -25.06 -0.92
CA VAL A 17 -12.73 -24.94 0.14
C VAL A 17 -13.05 -26.30 0.78
N LEU A 18 -13.09 -27.39 0.01
CA LEU A 18 -13.29 -28.74 0.57
C LEU A 18 -12.08 -29.20 1.41
N LEU A 19 -10.85 -28.94 0.98
CA LEU A 19 -9.63 -29.36 1.70
C LEU A 19 -9.40 -28.55 2.97
N PHE A 20 -9.53 -27.23 2.90
CA PHE A 20 -9.25 -26.33 4.02
C PHE A 20 -10.50 -26.06 4.88
N GLY A 21 -11.69 -26.27 4.35
CA GLY A 21 -12.97 -25.99 4.99
C GLY A 21 -13.42 -24.54 4.83
N ALA A 22 -14.74 -24.34 4.72
CA ALA A 22 -15.37 -23.03 4.50
C ALA A 22 -15.09 -21.99 5.60
N LYS A 23 -14.66 -22.41 6.80
CA LYS A 23 -14.32 -21.51 7.91
C LYS A 23 -12.86 -21.06 7.92
N LYS A 24 -11.91 -21.86 7.41
CA LYS A 24 -10.48 -21.54 7.49
C LYS A 24 -10.00 -20.64 6.37
N LEU A 25 -10.56 -20.79 5.17
CA LEU A 25 -10.24 -19.96 4.02
C LEU A 25 -10.54 -18.45 4.24
N PRO A 26 -11.74 -18.04 4.69
CA PRO A 26 -12.01 -16.63 4.95
C PRO A 26 -11.28 -16.09 6.17
N ASP A 27 -11.01 -16.94 7.17
CA ASP A 27 -10.26 -16.54 8.38
C ASP A 27 -8.79 -16.24 8.04
N ALA A 28 -8.14 -17.13 7.29
CA ALA A 28 -6.79 -16.91 6.76
C ALA A 28 -6.72 -15.73 5.81
N ALA A 29 -7.69 -15.57 4.90
CA ALA A 29 -7.75 -14.40 4.02
C ALA A 29 -7.92 -13.09 4.80
N ARG A 30 -8.71 -13.09 5.89
CA ARG A 30 -8.87 -11.92 6.77
C ARG A 30 -7.61 -11.59 7.55
N SER A 31 -6.89 -12.57 8.09
CA SER A 31 -5.63 -12.33 8.80
C SER A 31 -4.53 -11.85 7.86
N LEU A 32 -4.35 -12.51 6.72
CA LEU A 32 -3.41 -12.11 5.66
C LEU A 32 -3.75 -10.74 5.09
N GLY A 33 -5.04 -10.44 4.88
CA GLY A 33 -5.51 -9.15 4.39
C GLY A 33 -5.22 -7.99 5.34
N LYS A 34 -5.33 -8.22 6.66
CA LYS A 34 -4.94 -7.23 7.68
C LYS A 34 -3.44 -6.93 7.62
N SER A 35 -2.60 -7.97 7.57
CA SER A 35 -1.13 -7.82 7.45
C SER A 35 -0.73 -7.14 6.14
N MET A 36 -1.32 -7.52 5.00
CA MET A 36 -1.07 -6.88 3.71
C MET A 36 -1.50 -5.41 3.68
N ARG A 37 -2.57 -5.03 4.38
CA ARG A 37 -3.01 -3.63 4.45
C ARG A 37 -1.97 -2.76 5.16
N ILE A 38 -1.46 -3.22 6.30
CA ILE A 38 -0.43 -2.52 7.08
C ILE A 38 0.83 -2.38 6.22
N PHE A 39 1.32 -3.49 5.67
CA PHE A 39 2.49 -3.50 4.80
C PHE A 39 2.31 -2.59 3.57
N LYS A 40 1.12 -2.57 2.95
CA LYS A 40 0.85 -1.69 1.80
C LYS A 40 0.79 -0.22 2.18
N SER A 41 0.32 0.12 3.38
CA SER A 41 0.34 1.49 3.91
C SER A 41 1.77 1.95 4.14
N GLU A 42 2.59 1.14 4.82
CA GLU A 42 4.01 1.43 5.06
C GLU A 42 4.78 1.58 3.73
N LEU A 43 4.60 0.64 2.79
CA LEU A 43 5.22 0.74 1.47
C LEU A 43 4.76 1.96 0.65
N ARG A 44 3.51 2.41 0.83
CA ARG A 44 3.01 3.61 0.12
C ARG A 44 3.59 4.89 0.69
N GLU A 45 3.79 4.95 2.00
CA GLU A 45 4.50 6.04 2.67
C GLU A 45 5.92 6.14 2.11
N MET A 46 6.63 5.00 2.06
CA MET A 46 7.96 4.88 1.47
C MET A 46 8.09 5.26 -0.01
N GLN A 47 7.09 4.91 -0.82
CA GLN A 47 7.09 5.35 -2.22
C GLN A 47 6.64 6.81 -2.40
N THR A 48 5.94 7.38 -1.45
CA THR A 48 5.49 8.78 -1.51
C THR A 48 6.61 9.72 -1.09
N GLU A 49 7.34 9.40 -0.03
CA GLU A 49 8.54 10.13 0.41
C GLU A 49 9.65 10.09 -0.63
N ASN A 50 9.96 8.93 -1.22
CA ASN A 50 10.94 8.83 -2.30
C ASN A 50 10.57 9.69 -3.53
N LYS A 51 9.27 9.77 -3.88
CA LYS A 51 8.80 10.63 -4.98
C LYS A 51 8.83 12.12 -4.63
N ALA A 52 8.64 12.48 -3.37
CA ALA A 52 8.74 13.87 -2.90
C ALA A 52 10.20 14.34 -2.84
N GLU A 53 11.13 13.45 -2.47
CA GLU A 53 12.58 13.72 -2.45
C GLU A 53 13.15 13.85 -3.88
N ALA A 54 12.65 13.08 -4.84
CA ALA A 54 13.05 13.19 -6.25
C ALA A 54 12.61 14.50 -6.93
N SER A 55 11.65 15.24 -6.35
CA SER A 55 11.22 16.57 -6.83
C SER A 55 11.87 17.73 -6.08
N ALA A 56 12.75 17.45 -5.10
CA ALA A 56 13.42 18.45 -4.27
C ALA A 56 14.92 18.62 -4.58
N LEU A 57 15.42 18.01 -5.67
CA LEU A 57 16.83 18.13 -6.11
C LEU A 57 17.06 19.30 -7.10
N ASP A 58 16.38 20.43 -6.90
CA ASP A 58 16.88 21.73 -7.36
C ASP A 58 17.61 22.40 -6.18
N PRO A 59 18.90 22.77 -6.32
CA PRO A 59 19.73 23.29 -5.22
C PRO A 59 19.22 24.63 -4.65
N PRO A 60 19.56 24.96 -3.38
CA PRO A 60 18.91 26.02 -2.62
C PRO A 60 19.27 27.39 -3.19
N SER A 61 18.30 28.01 -3.86
CA SER A 61 18.40 29.42 -4.25
C SER A 61 17.65 30.26 -3.23
N THR A 62 18.43 30.90 -2.36
CA THR A 62 18.19 32.18 -1.69
C THR A 62 16.81 32.80 -1.84
N THR A 63 16.08 32.89 -0.72
CA THR A 63 15.13 33.96 -0.39
C THR A 63 15.13 34.02 1.14
N GLU A 64 16.12 34.66 1.77
CA GLU A 64 16.03 36.07 2.13
C GLU A 64 14.63 36.65 1.91
N GLN A 65 13.75 36.59 2.93
CA GLN A 65 12.79 37.65 3.25
C GLN A 65 11.89 37.29 4.45
N GLY A 66 11.89 38.17 5.46
CA GLY A 66 10.67 38.49 6.20
C GLY A 66 10.49 37.89 7.60
N HIS A 67 11.27 38.34 8.59
CA HIS A 67 10.70 38.53 9.93
C HIS A 67 11.23 39.80 10.59
N THR A 68 10.66 40.92 10.16
CA THR A 68 10.52 42.12 10.99
C THR A 68 9.23 41.96 11.77
N GLU A 69 9.27 41.79 13.09
CA GLU A 69 8.18 42.17 14.02
C GLU A 69 8.70 42.01 15.46
N ALA A 70 9.24 43.05 16.08
CA ALA A 70 8.56 43.94 17.03
C ALA A 70 8.96 43.68 18.50
N ARG A 71 9.76 44.63 19.04
CA ARG A 71 9.82 45.02 20.47
C ARG A 71 8.40 45.20 21.02
N PRO A 72 8.11 44.86 22.30
CA PRO A 72 8.58 45.57 23.51
C PRO A 72 8.96 44.59 24.66
N ALA A 73 9.59 44.92 25.79
CA ALA A 73 9.51 46.08 26.68
C ALA A 73 10.84 46.29 27.44
#